data_AF-A0AAW5R2U2-F1
#
_entry.id   AF-A0AAW5R2U2-F1
#
_cell.length_a   1.000
_cell.length_b   1.000
_cell.length_c   1.000
_cell.angle_alpha   90.00
_cell.angle_beta   90.00
_cell.angle_gamma   90.00
#
_symmetry.space_group_name_H-M   'P 1'
#
loop_
_entity.id
_entity.type
_entity.pdbx_description
1 polymer ?
#
loop_
_entity_poly.entity_id
_entity_poly.type
_entity_poly.pdbx_seq_one_letter_code
_entity_poly.pdbx_strand_id
1 'polypeptide(L)'
;MAVLLLGGGAYFLFLANRDNGSTSPVRPDDPQLVATGRMLYARDCAGCHGAGGEGQPGWERATQENPLAPPHNGTGHTWEHPDGALFDLTKTGLSTVACRTLDSEAMPQFGETLSDAQIIAVLSYIKTLWPDHIRAQNRAINAIYADQAPLSAN
;
A
#
# COMPACT_ATOMS: atom_id res chain seq x y z
N MET A 1 -36.11 -4.90 -45.29
CA MET A 1 -35.15 -5.40 -44.29
C MET A 1 -33.96 -4.44 -44.30
N ALA A 2 -33.88 -3.52 -43.34
CA ALA A 2 -32.70 -2.67 -43.15
C ALA A 2 -32.53 -2.47 -41.65
N VAL A 3 -31.63 -3.27 -41.06
CA VAL A 3 -31.21 -3.14 -39.67
C VAL A 3 -30.08 -2.12 -39.66
N LEU A 4 -30.37 -0.90 -39.21
CA LEU A 4 -29.35 0.11 -38.93
C LEU A 4 -28.80 -0.14 -37.52
N LEU A 5 -27.64 -0.78 -37.46
CA LEU A 5 -26.86 -0.98 -36.24
C LEU A 5 -26.20 0.33 -35.81
N LEU A 6 -26.93 1.19 -35.11
CA LEU A 6 -26.38 2.34 -34.37
C LEU A 6 -26.01 1.91 -32.95
N GLY A 7 -25.04 0.99 -32.81
CA GLY A 7 -24.60 0.47 -31.52
C GLY A 7 -23.12 0.68 -31.19
N GLY A 8 -22.30 1.18 -32.12
CA GLY A 8 -20.83 1.18 -31.97
C GLY A 8 -20.28 2.31 -31.08
N GLY A 9 -20.81 3.53 -31.20
CA GLY A 9 -20.26 4.71 -30.52
C GLY A 9 -20.51 4.73 -29.01
N ALA A 10 -21.73 4.34 -28.60
CA ALA A 10 -22.08 4.23 -27.18
C ALA A 10 -21.37 3.04 -26.50
N TYR A 11 -21.13 1.95 -27.25
CA TYR A 11 -20.38 0.81 -26.75
C TYR A 11 -18.90 1.16 -26.50
N PHE A 12 -18.26 1.92 -27.41
CA PHE A 12 -16.89 2.40 -27.22
C PHE A 12 -16.76 3.38 -26.04
N LEU A 13 -17.74 4.27 -25.83
CA LEU A 13 -17.75 5.17 -24.67
C LEU A 13 -18.01 4.42 -23.35
N PHE A 14 -18.82 3.36 -23.36
CA PHE A 14 -19.07 2.55 -22.18
C PHE A 14 -17.86 1.67 -21.78
N LEU A 15 -16.99 1.31 -22.72
CA LEU A 15 -15.73 0.61 -22.42
C LEU A 15 -14.63 1.54 -21.92
N ALA A 16 -14.62 2.80 -22.34
CA ALA A 16 -13.63 3.80 -21.91
C ALA A 16 -13.91 4.35 -20.50
N ASN A 17 -15.14 4.23 -20.01
CA ASN A 17 -15.58 4.78 -18.72
C ASN A 17 -15.80 3.70 -17.65
N ARG A 18 -15.19 2.52 -17.83
CA ARG A 18 -15.08 1.52 -16.77
C ARG A 18 -13.95 1.90 -15.83
N ASP A 19 -14.14 2.96 -15.06
CA ASP A 19 -13.54 3.09 -13.74
C ASP A 19 -14.27 2.11 -12.79
N ASN A 20 -14.26 0.83 -13.14
CA ASN A 20 -14.86 -0.24 -12.36
C ASN A 20 -13.73 -0.98 -11.63
N GLY A 21 -13.49 -0.59 -10.39
CA GLY A 21 -12.62 -1.32 -9.47
C GLY A 21 -12.14 -0.39 -8.39
N SER A 22 -12.63 -0.58 -7.16
CA SER A 22 -12.28 0.14 -5.92
C SER A 22 -11.04 1.02 -6.04
N THR A 23 -11.22 2.34 -6.10
CA THR A 23 -10.10 3.28 -5.97
C THR A 23 -9.47 3.03 -4.59
N SER A 24 -8.26 2.48 -4.56
CA SER A 24 -7.55 2.27 -3.29
C SER A 24 -7.58 3.56 -2.46
N PRO A 25 -7.85 3.50 -1.16
CA PRO A 25 -7.79 4.68 -0.30
C PRO A 25 -6.39 5.28 -0.23
N VAL A 26 -5.35 4.50 -0.56
CA VAL A 26 -3.95 4.94 -0.63
C VAL A 26 -3.69 5.69 -1.94
N ARG A 27 -3.49 7.01 -1.85
CA ARG A 27 -3.40 7.94 -2.99
C ARG A 27 -2.06 8.70 -2.98
N PRO A 28 -1.01 8.19 -3.67
CA PRO A 28 0.29 8.87 -3.75
C PRO A 28 0.27 10.15 -4.59
N ASP A 29 -0.81 10.42 -5.30
CA ASP A 29 -1.06 11.61 -6.12
C ASP A 29 -1.81 12.73 -5.38
N ASP A 30 -2.31 12.46 -4.16
CA ASP A 30 -2.96 13.45 -3.29
C ASP A 30 -1.90 14.18 -2.43
N PRO A 31 -1.56 15.44 -2.74
CA PRO A 31 -0.44 16.14 -2.09
C PRO A 31 -0.68 16.41 -0.60
N GLN A 32 -1.93 16.59 -0.16
CA GLN A 32 -2.24 16.84 1.26
C GLN A 32 -2.11 15.55 2.07
N LEU A 33 -2.59 14.45 1.50
CA LEU A 33 -2.46 13.13 2.10
C LEU A 33 -0.98 12.72 2.21
N VAL A 34 -0.21 12.93 1.14
CA VAL A 34 1.25 12.66 1.12
C VAL A 34 1.99 13.53 2.13
N ALA A 35 1.67 14.82 2.25
CA ALA A 35 2.30 15.71 3.23
C ALA A 35 2.05 15.23 4.67
N THR A 36 0.80 14.84 4.97
CA THR A 36 0.45 14.25 6.27
C THR A 36 1.22 12.95 6.51
N GLY A 37 1.24 12.06 5.53
CA GLY A 37 1.96 10.78 5.59
C GLY A 37 3.44 10.94 5.81
N ARG A 38 4.08 11.92 5.17
CA ARG A 38 5.50 12.24 5.33
C ARG A 38 5.84 12.62 6.77
N MET A 39 5.03 13.47 7.39
CA MET A 39 5.25 13.89 8.78
C MET A 39 5.13 12.71 9.75
N LEU A 40 4.10 11.88 9.57
CA LEU A 40 3.89 10.68 10.38
C LEU A 40 5.01 9.66 10.17
N TYR A 41 5.41 9.41 8.93
CA TYR A 41 6.52 8.51 8.62
C TYR A 41 7.82 8.94 9.29
N ALA A 42 8.15 10.24 9.25
CA ALA A 42 9.34 10.77 9.90
C ALA A 42 9.31 10.59 11.42
N ARG A 43 8.13 10.68 12.04
CA ARG A 43 7.94 10.52 13.49
C ARG A 43 7.96 9.06 13.92
N ASP A 44 7.27 8.19 13.20
CA ASP A 44 6.90 6.86 13.69
C ASP A 44 7.62 5.70 12.97
N CYS A 45 8.14 5.92 11.75
CA CYS A 45 8.64 4.84 10.90
C CYS A 45 10.14 4.98 10.59
N ALA A 46 10.61 6.21 10.37
CA ALA A 46 11.95 6.50 9.88
C ALA A 46 13.07 6.07 10.85
N GLY A 47 12.77 5.94 12.15
CA GLY A 47 13.74 5.47 13.15
C GLY A 47 14.29 4.07 12.86
N CYS A 48 13.47 3.20 12.27
CA CYS A 48 13.88 1.85 11.88
C CYS A 48 14.00 1.71 10.36
N HIS A 49 13.05 2.25 9.59
CA HIS A 49 13.04 2.08 8.13
C HIS A 49 13.92 3.08 7.38
N GLY A 50 14.53 4.05 8.07
CA GLY A 50 15.36 5.09 7.47
C GLY A 50 14.55 6.27 6.93
N ALA A 51 15.19 7.44 6.83
CA ALA A 51 14.50 8.68 6.45
C ALA A 51 14.03 8.66 4.97
N GLY A 52 14.77 7.96 4.12
CA GLY A 52 14.43 7.72 2.72
C GLY A 52 13.80 6.36 2.48
N GLY A 53 13.51 5.56 3.51
CA GLY A 53 13.00 4.20 3.37
C GLY A 53 14.04 3.17 2.94
N GLU A 54 15.33 3.39 3.24
CA GLU A 54 16.44 2.50 2.91
C GLU A 54 16.49 1.19 3.73
N GLY A 55 15.74 1.10 4.82
CA GLY A 55 15.75 -0.04 5.73
C GLY A 55 17.00 -0.08 6.62
N GLN A 56 17.07 -1.06 7.52
CA GLN A 56 18.25 -1.27 8.35
C GLN A 56 19.40 -1.90 7.53
N PRO A 57 20.66 -1.59 7.84
CA PRO A 57 21.80 -2.25 7.22
C PRO A 57 21.73 -3.77 7.39
N GLY A 58 21.85 -4.50 6.28
CA GLY A 58 21.80 -5.97 6.27
C GLY A 58 20.39 -6.55 6.42
N TRP A 59 19.33 -5.77 6.15
CA TRP A 59 17.94 -6.22 6.18
C TRP A 59 17.70 -7.50 5.37
N GLU A 60 18.49 -7.77 4.33
CA GLU A 60 18.43 -8.98 3.51
C GLU A 60 18.73 -10.26 4.31
N ARG A 61 19.36 -10.11 5.49
CA ARG A 61 19.69 -11.20 6.41
C ARG A 61 18.76 -11.26 7.62
N ALA A 62 17.66 -10.50 7.60
CA ALA A 62 16.65 -10.54 8.66
C ALA A 62 16.20 -11.99 8.90
N THR A 63 16.14 -12.40 10.15
CA THR A 63 15.55 -13.68 10.56
C THR A 63 14.35 -13.44 11.46
N GLN A 64 13.68 -14.50 11.89
CA GLN A 64 12.58 -14.35 12.84
C GLN A 64 13.07 -13.91 14.22
N GLU A 65 14.27 -14.35 14.61
CA GLU A 65 14.92 -14.08 15.89
C GLU A 65 15.65 -12.75 15.90
N ASN A 66 16.07 -12.27 14.73
CA ASN A 66 16.69 -10.97 14.54
C ASN A 66 16.01 -10.23 13.36
N PRO A 67 14.79 -9.72 13.58
CA PRO A 67 14.07 -8.97 12.56
C PRO A 67 14.79 -7.65 12.30
N LEU A 68 14.95 -7.31 11.03
CA LEU A 68 15.48 -6.03 10.59
C LEU A 68 14.44 -5.33 9.74
N ALA A 69 14.30 -4.02 9.92
CA ALA A 69 13.30 -3.24 9.20
C ALA A 69 13.60 -3.24 7.68
N PRO A 70 12.68 -3.75 6.84
CA PRO A 70 12.89 -3.77 5.40
C PRO A 70 12.82 -2.37 4.79
N PRO A 71 13.42 -2.16 3.61
CA PRO A 71 13.31 -0.90 2.88
C PRO A 71 11.87 -0.64 2.40
N HIS A 72 11.46 0.62 2.48
CA HIS A 72 10.20 1.15 1.97
C HIS A 72 10.36 1.92 0.65
N ASN A 73 11.57 2.09 0.14
CA ASN A 73 11.86 2.85 -1.08
C ASN A 73 11.84 2.05 -2.39
N GLY A 74 11.36 0.81 -2.34
CA GLY A 74 11.22 -0.05 -3.51
C GLY A 74 12.42 -0.95 -3.81
N THR A 75 13.50 -0.92 -3.00
CA THR A 75 14.62 -1.88 -3.13
C THR A 75 14.33 -3.24 -2.48
N GLY A 76 13.35 -3.31 -1.58
CA GLY A 76 12.84 -4.56 -1.01
C GLY A 76 11.54 -5.00 -1.68
N HIS A 77 10.71 -5.75 -0.95
CA HIS A 77 9.51 -6.39 -1.50
C HIS A 77 8.20 -5.79 -0.97
N THR A 78 8.22 -4.67 -0.23
CA THR A 78 6.99 -4.06 0.33
C THR A 78 5.95 -3.75 -0.75
N TRP A 79 6.40 -3.32 -1.94
CA TRP A 79 5.54 -2.96 -3.07
C TRP A 79 4.82 -4.16 -3.72
N GLU A 80 5.27 -5.39 -3.45
CA GLU A 80 4.66 -6.63 -3.95
C GLU A 80 3.34 -6.96 -3.23
N HIS A 81 3.03 -6.27 -2.13
CA HIS A 81 1.85 -6.50 -1.33
C HIS A 81 0.72 -5.52 -1.68
N PRO A 82 -0.54 -5.97 -1.69
CA PRO A 82 -1.66 -5.06 -1.89
C PRO A 82 -1.78 -4.08 -0.71
N ASP A 83 -2.31 -2.89 -0.98
CA ASP A 83 -2.54 -1.83 0.02
C ASP A 83 -3.32 -2.35 1.22
N GLY A 84 -4.24 -3.27 0.90
CA GLY A 84 -4.76 -4.31 1.76
C GLY A 84 -3.80 -4.79 2.85
N ALA A 85 -3.03 -5.81 2.51
CA ALA A 85 -2.11 -6.43 3.43
C ALA A 85 -1.18 -5.43 4.16
N LEU A 86 -0.77 -4.33 3.50
CA LEU A 86 0.09 -3.32 4.10
C LEU A 86 -0.59 -2.53 5.23
N PHE A 87 -1.86 -2.15 5.09
CA PHE A 87 -2.56 -1.44 6.15
C PHE A 87 -2.93 -2.37 7.29
N ASP A 88 -3.34 -3.63 7.04
CA ASP A 88 -3.60 -4.59 8.13
C ASP A 88 -2.34 -4.86 8.93
N LEU A 89 -1.21 -5.05 8.25
CA LEU A 89 0.10 -5.19 8.87
C LEU A 89 0.44 -3.97 9.74
N THR A 90 0.22 -2.76 9.22
CA THR A 90 0.53 -1.52 9.97
C THR A 90 -0.40 -1.34 11.17
N LYS A 91 -1.69 -1.60 11.01
CA LYS A 91 -2.71 -1.41 12.05
C LYS A 91 -2.60 -2.45 13.16
N THR A 92 -2.48 -3.72 12.79
CA THR A 92 -2.62 -4.86 13.71
C THR A 92 -1.34 -5.68 13.91
N GLY A 93 -0.30 -5.42 13.12
CA GLY A 93 0.89 -6.27 13.05
C GLY A 93 0.67 -7.58 12.31
N LEU A 94 -0.53 -7.86 11.78
CA LEU A 94 -0.83 -9.10 11.07
C LEU A 94 -0.08 -9.16 9.73
N SER A 95 0.90 -10.05 9.64
CA SER A 95 1.56 -10.39 8.39
C SER A 95 0.80 -11.54 7.74
N THR A 96 0.10 -11.24 6.63
CA THR A 96 -0.58 -12.26 5.82
C THR A 96 0.40 -13.23 5.17
N VAL A 97 1.61 -12.77 4.85
CA VAL A 97 2.68 -13.61 4.27
C VAL A 97 3.25 -14.58 5.30
N ALA A 98 3.48 -14.11 6.53
CA ALA A 98 4.04 -14.94 7.58
C ALA A 98 2.97 -15.74 8.34
N CYS A 99 1.68 -15.59 7.97
CA CYS A 99 0.52 -16.18 8.66
C CYS A 99 0.57 -15.99 10.19
N ARG A 100 1.06 -14.84 10.65
CA ARG A 100 1.24 -14.51 12.07
C ARG A 100 1.25 -13.00 12.31
N THR A 101 1.02 -12.60 13.55
CA THR A 101 1.30 -11.24 14.02
C THR A 101 2.80 -11.07 14.24
N LEU A 102 3.35 -9.94 13.80
CA LEU A 102 4.74 -9.57 14.08
C LEU A 102 4.92 -9.28 15.58
N ASP A 103 6.16 -9.49 16.04
CA ASP A 103 6.57 -9.04 17.36
C ASP A 103 6.43 -7.51 17.44
N SER A 104 5.69 -7.01 18.43
CA SER A 104 5.47 -5.58 18.60
C SER A 104 6.74 -4.83 18.99
N GLU A 105 7.77 -5.51 19.49
CA GLU A 105 9.10 -4.93 19.70
C GLU A 105 9.85 -4.73 18.38
N ALA A 106 9.59 -5.59 17.39
CA ALA A 106 10.21 -5.50 16.06
C ALA A 106 9.50 -4.50 15.15
N MET A 107 8.16 -4.51 15.15
CA MET A 107 7.33 -3.54 14.45
C MET A 107 6.07 -3.29 15.28
N PRO A 108 5.89 -2.09 15.87
CA PRO A 108 4.71 -1.77 16.66
C PRO A 108 3.41 -1.90 15.86
N GLN A 109 2.34 -2.22 16.57
CA GLN A 109 0.98 -2.17 16.02
C GLN A 109 0.46 -0.75 16.18
N PHE A 110 0.07 -0.09 15.09
CA PHE A 110 -0.26 1.33 15.12
C PHE A 110 -1.75 1.63 15.33
N GLY A 111 -2.62 0.62 15.39
CA GLY A 111 -4.08 0.83 15.50
C GLY A 111 -4.53 1.62 16.73
N GLU A 112 -3.74 1.64 17.80
CA GLU A 112 -4.01 2.42 19.03
C GLU A 112 -3.40 3.84 18.99
N THR A 113 -2.49 4.12 18.05
CA THR A 113 -1.73 5.39 18.00
C THR A 113 -1.96 6.20 16.73
N LEU A 114 -2.35 5.55 15.63
CA LEU A 114 -2.69 6.15 14.35
C LEU A 114 -4.11 5.73 13.96
N SER A 115 -4.91 6.71 13.53
CA SER A 115 -6.20 6.43 12.90
C SER A 115 -6.02 5.78 11.52
N ASP A 116 -7.07 5.15 11.01
CA ASP A 116 -7.07 4.56 9.67
C ASP A 116 -6.67 5.56 8.59
N ALA A 117 -7.18 6.79 8.67
CA ALA A 117 -6.80 7.88 7.75
C ALA A 117 -5.31 8.23 7.85
N GLN A 118 -4.71 8.16 9.03
CA GLN A 118 -3.29 8.39 9.24
C GLN A 118 -2.43 7.24 8.70
N ILE A 119 -2.87 5.98 8.86
CA ILE A 119 -2.20 4.82 8.26
C ILE A 119 -2.24 4.92 6.73
N ILE A 120 -3.41 5.24 6.16
CA ILE A 120 -3.57 5.50 4.73
C ILE A 120 -2.64 6.62 4.25
N ALA A 121 -2.49 7.70 5.03
CA ALA A 121 -1.57 8.79 4.71
C ALA A 121 -0.12 8.30 4.66
N VAL A 122 0.33 7.55 5.67
CA VAL A 122 1.69 6.97 5.72
C VAL A 122 1.95 6.07 4.51
N LEU A 123 1.03 5.16 4.19
CA LEU A 123 1.18 4.29 3.02
C LEU A 123 1.20 5.10 1.71
N SER A 124 0.40 6.16 1.62
CA SER A 124 0.38 7.05 0.44
C SER A 124 1.73 7.73 0.26
N TYR A 125 2.36 8.17 1.36
CA TYR A 125 3.73 8.69 1.33
C TYR A 125 4.76 7.62 0.95
N ILE A 126 4.71 6.42 1.53
CA ILE A 126 5.64 5.32 1.20
C ILE A 126 5.62 5.04 -0.31
N LYS A 127 4.45 5.02 -0.93
CA LYS A 127 4.34 4.84 -2.38
C LYS A 127 5.08 5.89 -3.19
N THR A 128 5.20 7.13 -2.70
CA THR A 128 5.96 8.18 -3.39
C THR A 128 7.46 7.91 -3.44
N LEU A 129 7.97 7.03 -2.57
CA LEU A 129 9.39 6.62 -2.57
C LEU A 129 9.71 5.62 -3.69
N TRP A 130 8.70 5.00 -4.30
CA TRP A 130 8.89 3.99 -5.34
C TRP A 130 9.04 4.63 -6.72
N PRO A 131 9.92 4.11 -7.59
CA PRO A 131 9.92 4.42 -9.02
C PRO A 131 8.54 4.22 -9.67
N ASP A 132 8.26 5.00 -10.72
CA ASP A 132 6.95 4.99 -11.41
C ASP A 132 6.51 3.60 -11.88
N HIS A 133 7.45 2.80 -12.37
CA HIS A 133 7.17 1.43 -12.82
C HIS A 133 6.79 0.49 -11.67
N ILE A 134 7.39 0.66 -10.48
CA ILE A 134 7.04 -0.09 -9.27
C ILE A 134 5.64 0.34 -8.79
N ARG A 135 5.32 1.65 -8.80
CA ARG A 135 3.96 2.11 -8.49
C ARG A 135 2.93 1.53 -9.46
N ALA A 136 3.27 1.37 -10.73
CA ALA A 136 2.40 0.75 -11.73
C ALA A 136 2.17 -0.75 -11.47
N GLN A 137 3.21 -1.50 -11.11
CA GLN A 137 3.10 -2.91 -10.73
C GLN A 137 2.23 -3.08 -9.47
N ASN A 138 2.46 -2.27 -8.45
CA ASN A 138 1.63 -2.29 -7.24
C ASN A 138 0.16 -1.95 -7.53
N ARG A 139 -0.14 -1.02 -8.44
CA ARG A 139 -1.52 -0.79 -8.90
C ARG A 139 -2.14 -2.02 -9.56
N ALA A 140 -1.38 -2.77 -10.35
CA ALA A 140 -1.85 -4.02 -10.94
C ALA A 140 -2.12 -5.10 -9.88
N ILE A 141 -1.26 -5.21 -8.86
CA ILE A 141 -1.49 -6.07 -7.69
C ILE A 141 -2.79 -5.66 -6.99
N ASN A 142 -2.97 -4.38 -6.66
CA ASN A 142 -4.20 -3.89 -6.03
C ASN A 142 -5.46 -4.22 -6.85
N ALA A 143 -5.40 -4.15 -8.18
CA ALA A 143 -6.52 -4.53 -9.04
C ALA A 143 -6.89 -6.02 -8.93
N ILE A 144 -5.91 -6.91 -8.73
CA ILE A 144 -6.16 -8.34 -8.49
C ILE A 144 -6.87 -8.57 -7.15
N TYR A 145 -6.52 -7.77 -6.13
CA TYR A 145 -7.06 -7.89 -4.78
C TYR A 145 -8.25 -6.94 -4.51
N ALA A 146 -8.70 -6.16 -5.49
CA ALA A 146 -9.80 -5.20 -5.36
C ALA A 146 -11.14 -5.85 -4.94
N ASP A 147 -11.37 -7.08 -5.41
CA ASP A 147 -12.57 -7.87 -5.09
C ASP A 147 -12.41 -8.69 -3.80
N GLN A 148 -11.20 -8.77 -3.25
CA GLN A 148 -10.92 -9.32 -1.94
C GLN A 148 -11.04 -8.19 -0.92
N ALA A 149 -12.25 -7.97 -0.40
CA ALA A 149 -12.56 -6.92 0.56
C ALA A 149 -11.40 -6.61 1.52
N PRO A 150 -10.78 -5.41 1.49
CA PRO A 150 -9.62 -5.16 2.34
C PRO A 150 -9.91 -4.18 3.52
N LEU A 151 -9.62 -4.66 4.75
CA LEU A 151 -8.95 -4.02 5.92
C LEU A 151 -9.68 -3.22 7.03
N SER A 152 -10.77 -3.76 7.54
CA SER A 152 -11.20 -3.68 8.95
C SER A 152 -12.69 -3.96 8.96
N ALA A 153 -13.09 -5.15 8.52
CA ALA A 153 -14.48 -5.58 8.69
C ALA A 153 -14.71 -5.91 10.18
N ASN A 154 -14.75 -4.84 10.98
CA ASN A 154 -15.24 -4.59 12.34
C ASN A 154 -14.40 -3.51 13.02
#